data_AF-A0AAD9J8H4-F1
#
_entry.id   AF-A0AAD9J8H4-F1
#
_cell.length_a   1.000
_cell.length_b   1.000
_cell.length_c   1.000
_cell.angle_alpha   90.00
_cell.angle_beta   90.00
_cell.angle_gamma   90.00
#
_symmetry.space_group_name_H-M   'P 1'
#
loop_
_entity.id
_entity.type
_entity.pdbx_description
1 polymer ?
#
loop_
_entity_poly.entity_id
_entity_poly.type
_entity_poly.pdbx_seq_one_letter_code
_entity_poly.pdbx_strand_id
1 'polypeptide(L)'
;MAAKKRLIDEHLQAAHAHVRLQKSDALLAALAILCLLPVTSSGRDDLVRNTDKGRVRGIRYYLPKFGKAVDAFLGIPFAKPPTKHLRFRHPEPIEQWTGIRNATKLPNSCYQVPDKFFGDFYGSDVWNPTTRVSEDCLYINVWVPRTHPRIRKSAVMVWIYGGGFYSGTTTLNLYDGKILAAENEVIVVSIGYRVGALGFLTLGHPTAPGNSGLFDQLMGLEWVHNNIRNFGGDPDNITLFGESAGSVSVSLHLLSPLSRNKFQRAILQSGSANTAWATVTLDEGRRRSLELAFSYLGCKETDDMDAVAECLRKIGPQTLVEDQWVSRGVMQFPFLPVIDGTFLTESPMKSLERKSFKRCPILIGSNKNEGAWFIIYELTEFISLETKSMSREEFIFSMNHLFFYYPQYPQVNNRFGLDAVIFHYSNFLDPEDVDSNLHALDSAVGDNHLVCPLNEFAHAYASAGENVYMYYLTQRYSTNPWPPWMGDVSNSSSDILIDDGPVCFENDPNRIPGAHSLDEWPLHTPQGREYLEINTKYLNEPDKSKAIGRGPKAKNCAFWREYLPKLVGGTCEYCVTWL
;
A
#
# COMPACT_ATOMS: atom_id res chain seq x y z
N MET A 1 65.53 58.94 -52.28
CA MET A 1 64.17 58.71 -51.72
C MET A 1 63.89 57.26 -51.32
N ALA A 2 64.45 56.23 -51.97
CA ALA A 2 64.16 54.82 -51.66
C ALA A 2 64.64 54.33 -50.27
N ALA A 3 65.79 54.80 -49.78
CA ALA A 3 66.34 54.36 -48.48
C ALA A 3 65.54 54.84 -47.26
N LYS A 4 64.91 56.02 -47.36
CA LYS A 4 64.13 56.62 -46.25
C LYS A 4 62.77 55.94 -46.06
N LYS A 5 62.21 55.35 -47.12
CA LYS A 5 60.94 54.61 -47.09
C LYS A 5 61.10 53.24 -46.40
N ARG A 6 62.22 52.55 -46.68
CA ARG A 6 62.54 51.24 -46.08
C ARG A 6 62.71 51.31 -44.56
N LEU A 7 63.35 52.37 -44.06
CA LEU A 7 63.57 52.57 -42.63
C LEU A 7 62.26 52.86 -41.87
N ILE A 8 61.30 53.53 -42.52
CA ILE A 8 59.97 53.82 -41.94
C ILE A 8 59.12 52.55 -41.93
N ASP A 9 59.17 51.74 -43.00
CA ASP A 9 58.43 50.47 -43.07
C ASP A 9 58.94 49.44 -42.04
N GLU A 10 60.26 49.38 -41.81
CA GLU A 10 60.85 48.53 -40.76
C GLU A 10 60.45 48.99 -39.35
N HIS A 11 60.42 50.30 -39.08
CA HIS A 11 59.94 50.84 -37.80
C HIS A 11 58.43 50.61 -37.59
N LEU A 12 57.62 50.70 -38.65
CA LEU A 12 56.19 50.42 -38.57
C LEU A 12 55.92 48.92 -38.31
N GLN A 13 56.68 48.03 -38.94
CA GLN A 13 56.58 46.59 -38.70
C GLN A 13 57.00 46.21 -37.28
N ALA A 14 58.07 46.82 -36.74
CA ALA A 14 58.49 46.63 -35.36
C ALA A 14 57.44 47.16 -34.36
N ALA A 15 56.84 48.32 -34.62
CA ALA A 15 55.77 48.88 -33.80
C ALA A 15 54.50 48.01 -33.84
N HIS A 16 54.11 47.51 -35.01
CA HIS A 16 52.98 46.58 -35.15
C HIS A 16 53.23 45.23 -34.45
N ALA A 17 54.46 44.71 -34.49
CA ALA A 17 54.84 43.49 -33.78
C ALA A 17 54.76 43.70 -32.24
N HIS A 18 55.23 44.85 -31.74
CA HIS A 18 55.14 45.18 -30.32
C HIS A 18 53.71 45.32 -29.81
N VAL A 19 52.82 45.95 -30.60
CA VAL A 19 51.39 46.07 -30.27
C VAL A 19 50.68 44.71 -30.33
N ARG A 20 51.12 43.80 -31.21
CA ARG A 20 50.57 42.43 -31.28
C ARG A 20 50.96 41.58 -30.07
N LEU A 21 52.21 41.70 -29.60
CA LEU A 21 52.72 41.03 -28.39
C LEU A 21 52.03 41.55 -27.12
N GLN A 22 51.82 42.86 -26.98
CA GLN A 22 51.07 43.41 -25.83
C GLN A 22 49.60 42.96 -25.82
N LYS A 23 48.96 42.79 -26.99
CA LYS A 23 47.59 42.27 -27.07
C LYS A 23 47.50 40.77 -26.78
N SER A 24 48.50 39.97 -27.16
CA SER A 24 48.53 38.54 -26.81
C SER A 24 48.79 38.31 -25.33
N ASP A 25 49.68 39.10 -24.72
CA ASP A 25 50.01 39.00 -23.30
C ASP A 25 48.86 39.48 -22.42
N ALA A 26 48.12 40.52 -22.85
CA ALA A 26 46.88 40.93 -22.20
C ALA A 26 45.75 39.89 -22.32
N LEU A 27 45.65 39.17 -23.45
CA LEU A 27 44.69 38.08 -23.61
C LEU A 27 45.05 36.86 -22.75
N LEU A 28 46.33 36.51 -22.69
CA LEU A 28 46.86 35.42 -21.85
C LEU A 28 46.72 35.76 -20.36
N ALA A 29 46.95 37.02 -19.96
CA ALA A 29 46.71 37.49 -18.61
C ALA A 29 45.20 37.50 -18.27
N ALA A 30 44.32 37.90 -19.21
CA ALA A 30 42.88 37.83 -19.01
C ALA A 30 42.35 36.39 -18.91
N LEU A 31 42.91 35.45 -19.69
CA LEU A 31 42.63 34.01 -19.60
C LEU A 31 43.17 33.39 -18.29
N ALA A 32 44.34 33.80 -17.83
CA ALA A 32 44.90 33.39 -16.55
C ALA A 32 44.09 33.94 -15.36
N ILE A 33 43.59 35.17 -15.45
CA ILE A 33 42.68 35.77 -14.47
C ILE A 33 41.31 35.08 -14.49
N LEU A 34 40.81 34.65 -15.66
CA LEU A 34 39.59 33.84 -15.76
C LEU A 34 39.74 32.44 -15.11
N CYS A 35 40.94 31.86 -15.16
CA CYS A 35 41.28 30.60 -14.46
C CYS A 35 41.60 30.77 -12.97
N LEU A 36 41.89 32.00 -12.52
CA LEU A 36 42.14 32.35 -11.11
C LEU A 36 40.90 32.90 -10.39
N LEU A 37 39.80 33.15 -11.10
CA LEU A 37 38.51 33.29 -10.46
C LEU A 37 38.24 31.96 -9.75
N PRO A 38 38.01 31.95 -8.42
CA PRO A 38 37.51 30.75 -7.79
C PRO A 38 36.23 30.43 -8.56
N VAL A 39 36.20 29.29 -9.24
CA VAL A 39 34.95 28.62 -9.52
C VAL A 39 34.40 28.38 -8.13
N THR A 40 33.58 29.31 -7.66
CA THR A 40 32.59 29.00 -6.66
C THR A 40 31.73 27.98 -7.37
N SER A 41 32.13 26.72 -7.24
CA SER A 41 31.19 25.65 -7.06
C SER A 41 30.33 26.13 -5.89
N SER A 42 29.31 26.94 -6.18
CA SER A 42 28.04 26.80 -5.50
C SER A 42 27.66 25.36 -5.83
N GLY A 43 28.24 24.40 -5.11
CA GLY A 43 27.90 23.01 -5.24
C GLY A 43 26.43 23.01 -4.97
N ARG A 44 25.62 22.89 -6.03
CA ARG A 44 24.17 22.78 -5.90
C ARG A 44 24.01 21.64 -4.93
N ASP A 45 23.54 21.96 -3.72
CA ASP A 45 23.28 21.00 -2.66
C ASP A 45 22.47 19.87 -3.31
N ASP A 46 23.14 18.73 -3.54
CA ASP A 46 22.60 17.69 -4.41
C ASP A 46 21.50 16.87 -3.71
N LEU A 47 21.20 17.24 -2.47
CA LEU A 47 20.08 16.79 -1.66
C LEU A 47 18.93 17.80 -1.62
N VAL A 48 19.01 18.94 -2.32
CA VAL A 48 17.88 19.85 -2.49
C VAL A 48 17.11 19.51 -3.77
N ARG A 49 15.78 19.40 -3.64
CA ARG A 49 14.85 19.14 -4.74
C ARG A 49 13.74 20.19 -4.75
N ASN A 50 13.30 20.55 -5.94
CA ASN A 50 12.15 21.42 -6.13
C ASN A 50 10.89 20.55 -6.20
N THR A 51 9.84 20.94 -5.49
CA THR A 51 8.47 20.49 -5.70
C THR A 51 7.65 21.66 -6.28
N ASP A 52 6.42 21.40 -6.69
CA ASP A 52 5.43 22.40 -7.10
C ASP A 52 5.03 23.37 -5.96
N LYS A 53 5.22 22.94 -4.70
CA LYS A 53 4.90 23.72 -3.50
C LYS A 53 6.11 24.39 -2.83
N GLY A 54 7.33 23.93 -3.09
CA GLY A 54 8.53 24.56 -2.57
C GLY A 54 9.75 23.64 -2.60
N ARG A 55 10.86 24.09 -2.03
CA ARG A 55 12.09 23.29 -1.99
C ARG A 55 12.14 22.41 -0.76
N VAL A 56 12.66 21.19 -0.93
CA VAL A 56 12.92 20.24 0.16
C VAL A 56 14.39 19.84 0.19
N ARG A 57 14.93 19.59 1.38
CA ARG A 57 16.27 19.02 1.58
C ARG A 57 16.14 17.63 2.20
N GLY A 58 16.69 16.62 1.53
CA GLY A 58 16.77 15.25 2.02
C GLY A 58 18.07 14.95 2.78
N ILE A 59 18.29 13.67 3.04
CA ILE A 59 19.47 13.10 3.70
C ILE A 59 20.02 11.94 2.88
N ARG A 60 21.34 11.74 2.88
CA ARG A 60 21.98 10.59 2.22
C ARG A 60 22.26 9.48 3.23
N TYR A 61 21.85 8.26 2.89
CA TYR A 61 22.23 7.05 3.58
C TYR A 61 23.22 6.24 2.73
N TYR A 62 24.28 5.76 3.35
CA TYR A 62 25.16 4.76 2.76
C TYR A 62 24.73 3.40 3.29
N LEU A 63 24.72 2.40 2.40
CA LEU A 63 24.37 1.02 2.70
C LEU A 63 25.64 0.17 2.54
N PRO A 64 26.52 0.07 3.57
CA PRO A 64 27.84 -0.52 3.43
C PRO A 64 27.79 -1.99 3.01
N LYS A 65 26.78 -2.74 3.48
CA LYS A 65 26.54 -4.14 3.13
C LYS A 65 26.40 -4.35 1.62
N PHE A 66 25.90 -3.33 0.90
CA PHE A 66 25.62 -3.39 -0.54
C PHE A 66 26.59 -2.53 -1.37
N GLY A 67 27.45 -1.71 -0.73
CA GLY A 67 28.29 -0.74 -1.44
C GLY A 67 27.49 0.36 -2.17
N LYS A 68 26.24 0.60 -1.76
CA LYS A 68 25.30 1.52 -2.43
C LYS A 68 24.93 2.71 -1.53
N ALA A 69 24.28 3.71 -2.10
CA ALA A 69 23.75 4.86 -1.36
C ALA A 69 22.34 5.25 -1.84
N VAL A 70 21.57 5.89 -0.96
CA VAL A 70 20.20 6.35 -1.22
C VAL A 70 20.04 7.77 -0.69
N ASP A 71 19.48 8.66 -1.50
CA ASP A 71 18.99 9.97 -1.05
C ASP A 71 17.53 9.81 -0.60
N ALA A 72 17.26 10.06 0.68
CA ALA A 72 15.93 9.95 1.27
C ALA A 72 15.36 11.34 1.59
N PHE A 73 14.09 11.54 1.25
CA PHE A 73 13.32 12.74 1.53
C PHE A 73 12.10 12.34 2.34
N LEU A 74 12.18 12.52 3.65
CA LEU A 74 11.23 11.98 4.63
C LEU A 74 10.35 13.11 5.17
N GLY A 75 9.04 12.90 5.19
CA GLY A 75 8.08 13.86 5.75
C GLY A 75 7.80 15.09 4.86
N ILE A 76 7.66 14.90 3.55
CA ILE A 76 7.22 15.98 2.64
C ILE A 76 5.69 16.14 2.75
N PRO A 77 5.15 17.32 3.13
CA PRO A 77 3.71 17.51 3.18
C PRO A 77 3.13 17.56 1.76
N PHE A 78 2.00 16.86 1.54
CA PHE A 78 1.27 16.95 0.27
C PHE A 78 -0.11 17.61 0.42
N ALA A 79 -0.64 17.69 1.65
CA ALA A 79 -1.93 18.27 1.97
C ALA A 79 -1.84 19.17 3.22
N LYS A 80 -2.86 20.00 3.45
CA LYS A 80 -3.03 20.72 4.72
C LYS A 80 -3.30 19.72 5.85
N PRO A 81 -2.88 20.01 7.09
CA PRO A 81 -3.25 19.20 8.24
C PRO A 81 -4.78 19.11 8.38
N PRO A 82 -5.38 17.91 8.34
CA PRO A 82 -6.84 17.71 8.35
C PRO A 82 -7.45 17.86 9.76
N THR A 83 -7.13 18.97 10.43
CA THR A 83 -7.53 19.27 11.81
C THR A 83 -8.71 20.24 11.88
N LYS A 84 -9.35 20.35 13.04
CA LYS A 84 -10.44 21.30 13.29
C LYS A 84 -11.59 21.12 12.28
N HIS A 85 -11.91 22.15 11.50
CA HIS A 85 -12.99 22.12 10.52
C HIS A 85 -12.69 21.23 9.30
N LEU A 86 -11.42 20.88 9.06
CA LEU A 86 -11.00 19.94 7.99
C LEU A 86 -11.13 18.48 8.42
N ARG A 87 -11.32 18.20 9.71
CA ARG A 87 -11.55 16.82 10.19
C ARG A 87 -12.80 16.25 9.51
N PHE A 88 -12.67 15.00 9.07
CA PHE A 88 -13.62 14.21 8.26
C PHE A 88 -13.80 14.63 6.79
N ARG A 89 -13.32 15.81 6.38
CA ARG A 89 -13.43 16.27 5.00
C ARG A 89 -12.31 15.68 4.14
N HIS A 90 -12.51 15.68 2.82
CA HIS A 90 -11.45 15.41 1.85
C HIS A 90 -10.25 16.36 2.07
N PRO A 91 -9.02 15.91 1.80
CA PRO A 91 -7.82 16.73 1.98
C PRO A 91 -7.87 17.99 1.12
N GLU A 92 -7.25 19.05 1.61
CA GLU A 92 -7.02 20.28 0.86
C GLU A 92 -5.55 20.42 0.46
N PRO A 93 -5.24 20.96 -0.73
CA PRO A 93 -3.85 21.20 -1.13
C PRO A 93 -3.13 22.14 -0.17
N ILE A 94 -1.90 21.80 0.21
CA ILE A 94 -1.07 22.68 1.02
C ILE A 94 -0.66 23.95 0.25
N GLU A 95 -0.50 25.05 0.97
CA GLU A 95 0.06 26.29 0.46
C GLU A 95 1.53 26.13 0.04
N GLN A 96 1.98 27.00 -0.87
CA GLN A 96 3.39 27.08 -1.19
C GLN A 96 4.18 27.61 0.00
N TRP A 97 5.41 27.11 0.21
CA TRP A 97 6.31 27.61 1.24
C TRP A 97 7.55 28.26 0.65
N THR A 98 8.02 29.32 1.31
CA THR A 98 9.28 29.97 0.99
C THR A 98 10.45 29.25 1.66
N GLY A 99 11.65 29.34 1.08
CA GLY A 99 12.87 28.75 1.65
C GLY A 99 13.09 27.30 1.24
N ILE A 100 13.70 26.51 2.13
CA ILE A 100 13.98 25.07 1.95
C ILE A 100 13.45 24.36 3.20
N ARG A 101 12.47 23.47 3.03
CA ARG A 101 11.93 22.65 4.12
C ARG A 101 12.84 21.45 4.35
N ASN A 102 13.12 21.15 5.62
CA ASN A 102 13.95 20.01 5.99
C ASN A 102 13.10 18.73 5.96
N ALA A 103 13.45 17.78 5.09
CA ALA A 103 12.75 16.52 4.87
C ALA A 103 13.68 15.34 5.20
N THR A 104 14.20 15.31 6.44
CA THR A 104 15.21 14.35 6.89
C THR A 104 14.75 13.47 8.05
N LYS A 105 13.48 13.59 8.46
CA LYS A 105 12.89 12.84 9.57
C LYS A 105 11.57 12.24 9.13
N LEU A 106 11.29 11.03 9.59
CA LEU A 106 10.01 10.39 9.37
C LEU A 106 8.87 11.26 9.95
N PRO A 107 7.71 11.34 9.26
CA PRO A 107 6.59 12.15 9.69
C PRO A 107 5.87 11.55 10.92
N ASN A 108 4.92 12.31 11.46
CA ASN A 108 3.95 11.74 12.40
C ASN A 108 3.13 10.65 11.71
N SER A 109 2.76 9.62 12.46
CA SER A 109 1.77 8.63 12.04
C SER A 109 0.36 9.20 12.22
N CYS A 110 -0.58 8.79 11.37
CA CYS A 110 -1.98 9.18 11.56
C CYS A 110 -2.53 8.66 12.88
N TYR A 111 -3.44 9.42 13.48
CA TYR A 111 -4.01 9.08 14.78
C TYR A 111 -4.68 7.71 14.73
N GLN A 112 -4.18 6.81 15.58
CA GLN A 112 -4.61 5.43 15.74
C GLN A 112 -4.18 4.95 17.14
N VAL A 113 -4.81 3.90 17.65
CA VAL A 113 -4.44 3.31 18.95
C VAL A 113 -3.45 2.18 18.71
N PRO A 114 -2.29 2.15 19.40
CA PRO A 114 -1.38 1.02 19.33
C PRO A 114 -2.05 -0.27 19.80
N ASP A 115 -1.80 -1.37 19.10
CA ASP A 115 -2.15 -2.70 19.57
C ASP A 115 -1.32 -3.04 20.82
N LYS A 116 -2.02 -3.34 21.91
CA LYS A 116 -1.46 -3.79 23.18
C LYS A 116 -2.06 -5.12 23.64
N PHE A 117 -2.76 -5.82 22.75
CA PHE A 117 -3.42 -7.08 23.05
C PHE A 117 -2.44 -8.14 23.58
N PHE A 118 -1.29 -8.28 22.93
CA PHE A 118 -0.20 -9.18 23.34
C PHE A 118 0.93 -8.47 24.11
N GLY A 119 0.64 -7.32 24.74
CA GLY A 119 1.65 -6.53 25.46
C GLY A 119 2.81 -6.08 24.55
N ASP A 120 4.04 -6.43 24.95
CA ASP A 120 5.27 -6.08 24.23
C ASP A 120 5.76 -7.20 23.29
N PHE A 121 4.89 -8.14 22.93
CA PHE A 121 5.23 -9.20 21.99
C PHE A 121 5.63 -8.62 20.62
N TYR A 122 6.89 -8.83 20.23
CA TYR A 122 7.49 -8.28 19.02
C TYR A 122 6.63 -8.52 17.76
N GLY A 123 6.03 -9.71 17.61
CA GLY A 123 5.23 -10.03 16.42
C GLY A 123 4.00 -9.14 16.21
N SER A 124 3.41 -8.60 17.28
CA SER A 124 2.32 -7.61 17.23
C SER A 124 2.87 -6.18 17.24
N ASP A 125 3.87 -5.88 18.10
CA ASP A 125 4.40 -4.52 18.27
C ASP A 125 5.09 -3.95 17.02
N VAL A 126 5.62 -4.80 16.11
CA VAL A 126 6.21 -4.34 14.84
C VAL A 126 5.23 -3.59 13.92
N TRP A 127 3.93 -3.75 14.14
CA TRP A 127 2.88 -3.07 13.38
C TRP A 127 2.41 -1.77 14.05
N ASN A 128 2.88 -1.47 15.26
CA ASN A 128 2.54 -0.25 15.97
C ASN A 128 3.25 0.98 15.39
N PRO A 129 2.64 2.18 15.50
CA PRO A 129 3.29 3.43 15.10
C PRO A 129 4.66 3.63 15.77
N THR A 130 5.70 3.76 14.95
CA THR A 130 7.09 4.04 15.40
C THR A 130 7.36 5.53 15.62
N THR A 131 6.43 6.39 15.22
CA THR A 131 6.51 7.85 15.37
C THR A 131 5.30 8.39 16.14
N ARG A 132 5.38 9.65 16.56
CA ARG A 132 4.27 10.31 17.26
C ARG A 132 2.99 10.23 16.43
N VAL A 133 1.88 9.85 17.06
CA VAL A 133 0.54 9.90 16.47
C VAL A 133 -0.01 11.33 16.46
N SER A 134 -0.59 11.75 15.34
CA SER A 134 -1.13 13.09 15.14
C SER A 134 -2.20 13.08 14.03
N GLU A 135 -3.15 14.01 14.07
CA GLU A 135 -4.03 14.28 12.92
C GLU A 135 -3.27 15.02 11.80
N ASP A 136 -2.21 15.75 12.13
CA ASP A 136 -1.25 16.27 11.15
C ASP A 136 -0.29 15.14 10.73
N CYS A 137 -0.74 14.34 9.76
CA CYS A 137 -0.06 13.12 9.30
C CYS A 137 0.01 12.95 7.77
N LEU A 138 -0.48 13.91 6.98
CA LEU A 138 -0.53 13.81 5.51
C LEU A 138 0.81 14.17 4.86
N TYR A 139 1.73 13.20 4.92
CA TYR A 139 3.10 13.31 4.44
C TYR A 139 3.49 12.17 3.49
N ILE A 140 4.47 12.45 2.64
CA ILE A 140 5.10 11.52 1.70
C ILE A 140 6.57 11.32 2.06
N ASN A 141 7.07 10.10 1.88
CA ASN A 141 8.49 9.79 1.91
C ASN A 141 8.95 9.34 0.52
N VAL A 142 10.17 9.74 0.11
CA VAL A 142 10.76 9.36 -1.19
C VAL A 142 12.18 8.86 -0.99
N TRP A 143 12.51 7.68 -1.53
CA TRP A 143 13.85 7.10 -1.55
C TRP A 143 14.35 7.01 -2.98
N VAL A 144 15.51 7.62 -3.23
CA VAL A 144 16.11 7.77 -4.57
C VAL A 144 17.47 7.08 -4.58
N PRO A 145 17.69 6.03 -5.40
CA PRO A 145 18.96 5.33 -5.44
C PRO A 145 20.06 6.19 -6.06
N ARG A 146 21.29 6.05 -5.56
CA ARG A 146 22.47 6.70 -6.12
C ARG A 146 23.19 5.76 -7.07
N THR A 147 22.95 6.00 -8.35
CA THR A 147 23.60 5.30 -9.46
C THR A 147 24.61 6.23 -10.17
N HIS A 148 25.52 5.63 -10.93
CA HIS A 148 26.44 6.32 -11.83
C HIS A 148 26.31 5.73 -13.25
N PRO A 149 25.72 6.45 -14.22
CA PRO A 149 25.16 7.80 -14.14
C PRO A 149 23.91 7.90 -13.26
N ARG A 150 23.56 9.11 -12.80
CA ARG A 150 22.35 9.34 -11.98
C ARG A 150 21.10 8.87 -12.73
N ILE A 151 20.18 8.25 -12.00
CA ILE A 151 18.90 7.83 -12.54
C ILE A 151 18.13 8.98 -13.19
N ARG A 152 17.46 8.66 -14.29
CA ARG A 152 16.58 9.55 -15.05
C ARG A 152 15.48 8.70 -15.67
N LYS A 153 14.23 9.16 -15.51
CA LYS A 153 13.05 8.42 -15.95
C LYS A 153 13.01 6.97 -15.41
N SER A 154 13.48 6.76 -14.18
CA SER A 154 13.32 5.46 -13.49
C SER A 154 11.86 5.24 -13.14
N ALA A 155 11.39 4.00 -13.04
CA ALA A 155 10.05 3.82 -12.50
C ALA A 155 10.00 4.16 -11.02
N VAL A 156 8.75 4.26 -10.60
CA VAL A 156 8.37 4.72 -9.28
C VAL A 156 7.44 3.67 -8.69
N MET A 157 7.84 3.06 -7.59
CA MET A 157 7.00 2.18 -6.79
C MET A 157 6.37 2.99 -5.67
N VAL A 158 5.04 3.03 -5.61
CA VAL A 158 4.28 3.81 -4.61
C VAL A 158 3.57 2.86 -3.65
N TRP A 159 4.04 2.85 -2.41
CA TRP A 159 3.54 2.03 -1.31
C TRP A 159 2.33 2.66 -0.64
N ILE A 160 1.27 1.86 -0.51
CA ILE A 160 0.10 2.15 0.32
C ILE A 160 0.02 1.06 1.40
N TYR A 161 0.18 1.44 2.68
CA TYR A 161 0.20 0.49 3.79
C TYR A 161 -1.20 -0.06 4.12
N GLY A 162 -1.23 -1.28 4.66
CA GLY A 162 -2.42 -1.92 5.24
C GLY A 162 -2.65 -1.62 6.72
N GLY A 163 -3.63 -2.31 7.32
CA GLY A 163 -4.05 -2.10 8.72
C GLY A 163 -5.58 -2.06 8.91
N GLY A 164 -6.32 -2.86 8.13
CA GLY A 164 -7.80 -2.94 8.21
C GLY A 164 -8.53 -1.61 8.05
N PHE A 165 -7.89 -0.61 7.43
CA PHE A 165 -8.32 0.79 7.38
C PHE A 165 -8.43 1.53 8.72
N TYR A 166 -8.09 0.93 9.86
CA TYR A 166 -8.12 1.56 11.19
C TYR A 166 -6.74 1.83 11.80
N SER A 167 -5.70 1.21 11.28
CA SER A 167 -4.30 1.36 11.71
C SER A 167 -3.33 1.38 10.51
N GLY A 168 -2.03 1.44 10.80
CA GLY A 168 -0.94 1.43 9.84
C GLY A 168 -0.25 2.78 9.68
N THR A 169 1.00 2.76 9.21
CA THR A 169 1.80 3.96 8.95
C THR A 169 2.90 3.70 7.92
N THR A 170 3.34 4.75 7.24
CA THR A 170 4.53 4.73 6.35
C THR A 170 5.85 4.62 7.11
N THR A 171 5.85 4.77 8.43
CA THR A 171 7.07 4.90 9.23
C THR A 171 7.57 3.59 9.85
N LEU A 172 6.88 2.48 9.60
CA LEU A 172 7.34 1.17 10.09
C LEU A 172 8.70 0.83 9.49
N ASN A 173 9.57 0.21 10.28
CA ASN A 173 10.89 -0.22 9.83
C ASN A 173 10.80 -1.22 8.66
N LEU A 174 9.73 -2.04 8.66
CA LEU A 174 9.38 -2.99 7.60
C LEU A 174 9.16 -2.33 6.23
N TYR A 175 8.84 -1.03 6.21
CA TYR A 175 8.51 -0.28 5.00
C TYR A 175 9.63 0.67 4.57
N ASP A 176 10.85 0.44 5.07
CA ASP A 176 12.00 1.27 4.79
C ASP A 176 12.50 1.08 3.35
N GLY A 177 12.05 1.95 2.44
CA GLY A 177 12.32 1.84 1.01
C GLY A 177 13.79 1.97 0.57
N LYS A 178 14.75 2.06 1.49
CA LYS A 178 16.18 2.15 1.16
C LYS A 178 16.68 0.92 0.40
N ILE A 179 16.38 -0.28 0.89
CA ILE A 179 16.91 -1.52 0.29
C ILE A 179 16.28 -1.72 -1.08
N LEU A 180 14.94 -1.67 -1.16
CA LEU A 180 14.20 -1.78 -2.42
C LEU A 180 14.68 -0.77 -3.47
N ALA A 181 14.88 0.50 -3.09
CA ALA A 181 15.39 1.51 -4.01
C ALA A 181 16.82 1.20 -4.50
N ALA A 182 17.74 0.86 -3.58
CA ALA A 182 19.14 0.65 -3.90
C ALA A 182 19.39 -0.62 -4.71
N GLU A 183 18.76 -1.73 -4.35
CA GLU A 183 19.00 -3.01 -5.00
C GLU A 183 18.47 -3.04 -6.44
N ASN A 184 17.42 -2.26 -6.72
CA ASN A 184 16.65 -2.37 -7.96
C ASN A 184 16.65 -1.10 -8.80
N GLU A 185 17.37 -0.07 -8.35
CA GLU A 185 17.53 1.19 -9.05
C GLU A 185 16.19 1.88 -9.39
N VAL A 186 15.17 1.64 -8.56
CA VAL A 186 13.83 2.24 -8.64
C VAL A 186 13.66 3.35 -7.61
N ILE A 187 12.77 4.29 -7.87
CA ILE A 187 12.35 5.26 -6.85
C ILE A 187 11.22 4.64 -6.03
N VAL A 188 11.35 4.66 -4.71
CA VAL A 188 10.30 4.21 -3.80
C VAL A 188 9.64 5.41 -3.16
N VAL A 189 8.31 5.40 -3.10
CA VAL A 189 7.50 6.45 -2.47
C VAL A 189 6.51 5.79 -1.51
N SER A 190 6.26 6.37 -0.34
CA SER A 190 5.16 5.96 0.54
C SER A 190 4.25 7.14 0.88
N ILE A 191 2.93 6.89 0.90
CA ILE A 191 1.89 7.92 1.12
C ILE A 191 1.20 7.70 2.47
N GLY A 192 1.26 8.70 3.35
CA GLY A 192 0.46 8.75 4.58
C GLY A 192 -1.01 9.06 4.28
N TYR A 193 -1.95 8.31 4.88
CA TYR A 193 -3.39 8.55 4.72
C TYR A 193 -4.16 8.34 6.03
N ARG A 194 -5.25 9.08 6.24
CA ARG A 194 -6.06 8.94 7.46
C ARG A 194 -6.72 7.56 7.56
N VAL A 195 -6.78 7.03 8.77
CA VAL A 195 -7.37 5.73 9.11
C VAL A 195 -8.50 5.88 10.13
N GLY A 196 -9.27 4.82 10.35
CA GLY A 196 -10.38 4.72 11.29
C GLY A 196 -11.50 5.72 11.00
N ALA A 197 -12.23 6.10 12.04
CA ALA A 197 -13.25 7.15 11.96
C ALA A 197 -12.70 8.47 11.37
N LEU A 198 -11.42 8.81 11.60
CA LEU A 198 -10.83 10.04 11.07
C LEU A 198 -10.67 10.02 9.53
N GLY A 199 -10.51 8.83 8.94
CA GLY A 199 -10.34 8.63 7.50
C GLY A 199 -11.61 8.22 6.76
N PHE A 200 -12.53 7.52 7.41
CA PHE A 200 -13.61 6.80 6.71
C PHE A 200 -15.01 7.03 7.27
N LEU A 201 -15.18 7.86 8.33
CA LEU A 201 -16.50 8.27 8.80
C LEU A 201 -17.27 9.02 7.72
N THR A 202 -18.56 8.68 7.55
CA THR A 202 -19.46 9.37 6.64
C THR A 202 -20.80 9.67 7.32
N LEU A 203 -21.31 10.87 7.10
CA LEU A 203 -22.68 11.23 7.46
C LEU A 203 -23.59 11.30 6.22
N GLY A 204 -23.09 10.89 5.04
CA GLY A 204 -23.75 11.14 3.76
C GLY A 204 -23.94 12.64 3.49
N HIS A 205 -23.06 13.47 4.05
CA HIS A 205 -23.20 14.93 4.08
C HIS A 205 -21.85 15.61 3.75
N PRO A 206 -21.80 16.79 3.10
CA PRO A 206 -20.55 17.45 2.72
C PRO A 206 -19.56 17.71 3.87
N THR A 207 -20.03 17.79 5.12
CA THR A 207 -19.16 17.96 6.29
C THR A 207 -18.44 16.68 6.73
N ALA A 208 -18.91 15.51 6.31
CA ALA A 208 -18.26 14.20 6.47
C ALA A 208 -18.71 13.30 5.31
N PRO A 209 -18.15 13.46 4.10
CA PRO A 209 -18.62 12.75 2.90
C PRO A 209 -18.25 11.26 2.88
N GLY A 210 -17.29 10.83 3.71
CA GLY A 210 -16.65 9.52 3.61
C GLY A 210 -15.47 9.52 2.66
N ASN A 211 -14.75 8.39 2.61
CA ASN A 211 -13.57 8.17 1.75
C ASN A 211 -12.41 9.16 1.93
N SER A 212 -12.36 9.94 3.01
CA SER A 212 -11.30 10.93 3.24
C SER A 212 -9.89 10.32 3.17
N GLY A 213 -9.69 9.10 3.67
CA GLY A 213 -8.44 8.35 3.51
C GLY A 213 -8.11 7.99 2.05
N LEU A 214 -9.10 7.63 1.22
CA LEU A 214 -8.86 7.38 -0.22
C LEU A 214 -8.56 8.68 -0.99
N PHE A 215 -9.18 9.78 -0.60
CA PHE A 215 -8.85 11.08 -1.19
C PHE A 215 -7.48 11.60 -0.73
N ASP A 216 -7.01 11.24 0.47
CA ASP A 216 -5.62 11.46 0.90
C ASP A 216 -4.65 10.72 -0.02
N GLN A 217 -4.92 9.43 -0.28
CA GLN A 217 -4.12 8.62 -1.20
C GLN A 217 -4.14 9.22 -2.62
N LEU A 218 -5.31 9.62 -3.14
CA LEU A 218 -5.44 10.29 -4.44
C LEU A 218 -4.60 11.56 -4.52
N MET A 219 -4.68 12.45 -3.53
CA MET A 219 -3.88 13.68 -3.51
C MET A 219 -2.39 13.39 -3.39
N GLY A 220 -2.01 12.35 -2.64
CA GLY A 220 -0.64 11.86 -2.61
C GLY A 220 -0.15 11.36 -3.98
N LEU A 221 -0.99 10.63 -4.71
CA LEU A 221 -0.68 10.18 -6.08
C LEU A 221 -0.56 11.33 -7.07
N GLU A 222 -1.42 12.35 -6.94
CA GLU A 222 -1.29 13.58 -7.72
C GLU A 222 0.02 14.30 -7.42
N TRP A 223 0.43 14.35 -6.15
CA TRP A 223 1.72 14.89 -5.77
C TRP A 223 2.87 14.11 -6.43
N VAL A 224 2.84 12.77 -6.37
CA VAL A 224 3.87 11.93 -7.00
C VAL A 224 3.92 12.20 -8.51
N HIS A 225 2.79 12.12 -9.20
CA HIS A 225 2.71 12.35 -10.63
C HIS A 225 3.26 13.73 -11.04
N ASN A 226 3.00 14.77 -10.25
CA ASN A 226 3.42 16.14 -10.57
C ASN A 226 4.88 16.43 -10.20
N ASN A 227 5.46 15.72 -9.21
CA ASN A 227 6.75 16.06 -8.64
C ASN A 227 7.87 15.05 -8.91
N ILE A 228 7.56 13.78 -9.18
CA ILE A 228 8.57 12.71 -9.15
C ILE A 228 9.66 12.86 -10.22
N ARG A 229 9.37 13.57 -11.33
CA ARG A 229 10.38 13.97 -12.33
C ARG A 229 11.56 14.70 -11.72
N ASN A 230 11.31 15.54 -10.71
CA ASN A 230 12.36 16.30 -10.04
C ASN A 230 13.27 15.40 -9.18
N PHE A 231 12.80 14.21 -8.81
CA PHE A 231 13.55 13.19 -8.09
C PHE A 231 14.23 12.18 -9.02
N GLY A 232 14.03 12.27 -10.33
CA GLY A 232 14.59 11.37 -11.34
C GLY A 232 13.62 10.30 -11.84
N GLY A 233 12.38 10.28 -11.35
CA GLY A 233 11.37 9.29 -11.71
C GLY A 233 10.59 9.65 -12.95
N ASP A 234 9.97 8.64 -13.57
CA ASP A 234 9.04 8.79 -14.68
C ASP A 234 7.59 8.71 -14.17
N PRO A 235 6.80 9.79 -14.21
CA PRO A 235 5.40 9.75 -13.80
C PRO A 235 4.52 8.92 -14.73
N ASP A 236 4.99 8.60 -15.94
CA ASP A 236 4.30 7.70 -16.87
C ASP A 236 4.63 6.22 -16.57
N ASN A 237 5.51 5.95 -15.59
CA ASN A 237 5.91 4.62 -15.15
C ASN A 237 5.81 4.48 -13.62
N ILE A 238 4.60 4.69 -13.10
CA ILE A 238 4.27 4.51 -11.68
C ILE A 238 3.62 3.13 -11.48
N THR A 239 4.12 2.35 -10.52
CA THR A 239 3.49 1.11 -10.05
C THR A 239 2.95 1.33 -8.65
N LEU A 240 1.65 1.12 -8.46
CA LEU A 240 1.05 1.07 -7.12
C LEU A 240 1.27 -0.30 -6.50
N PHE A 241 1.61 -0.35 -5.22
CA PHE A 241 1.68 -1.61 -4.49
C PHE A 241 1.26 -1.42 -3.03
N GLY A 242 0.65 -2.45 -2.46
CA GLY A 242 0.12 -2.41 -1.11
C GLY A 242 -0.25 -3.81 -0.62
N GLU A 243 -0.35 -3.93 0.70
CA GLU A 243 -0.73 -5.16 1.40
C GLU A 243 -2.01 -4.96 2.22
N SER A 244 -2.83 -6.00 2.36
CA SER A 244 -4.09 -5.97 3.12
C SER A 244 -4.99 -4.81 2.68
N ALA A 245 -5.42 -3.92 3.59
CA ALA A 245 -6.19 -2.72 3.28
C ALA A 245 -5.49 -1.76 2.30
N GLY A 246 -4.15 -1.79 2.25
CA GLY A 246 -3.35 -1.11 1.24
C GLY A 246 -3.53 -1.74 -0.14
N SER A 247 -3.54 -3.07 -0.23
CA SER A 247 -3.87 -3.80 -1.47
C SER A 247 -5.31 -3.54 -1.91
N VAL A 248 -6.26 -3.51 -0.97
CA VAL A 248 -7.63 -3.06 -1.23
C VAL A 248 -7.62 -1.64 -1.79
N SER A 249 -6.89 -0.71 -1.18
CA SER A 249 -6.76 0.67 -1.68
C SER A 249 -6.22 0.73 -3.11
N VAL A 250 -5.15 -0.02 -3.42
CA VAL A 250 -4.60 -0.14 -4.78
C VAL A 250 -5.67 -0.63 -5.76
N SER A 251 -6.42 -1.65 -5.38
CA SER A 251 -7.51 -2.17 -6.22
C SER A 251 -8.67 -1.19 -6.38
N LEU A 252 -9.02 -0.41 -5.36
CA LEU A 252 -10.01 0.67 -5.47
C LEU A 252 -9.52 1.80 -6.40
N HIS A 253 -8.22 2.09 -6.43
CA HIS A 253 -7.62 3.01 -7.41
C HIS A 253 -7.65 2.47 -8.85
N LEU A 254 -7.63 1.13 -9.05
CA LEU A 254 -7.86 0.52 -10.38
C LEU A 254 -9.30 0.75 -10.87
N LEU A 255 -10.27 0.77 -9.96
CA LEU A 255 -11.69 0.97 -10.28
C LEU A 255 -12.05 2.45 -10.43
N SER A 256 -11.45 3.33 -9.62
CA SER A 256 -11.84 4.72 -9.53
C SER A 256 -11.53 5.52 -10.80
N PRO A 257 -12.51 6.26 -11.36
CA PRO A 257 -12.27 7.13 -12.51
C PRO A 257 -11.31 8.28 -12.21
N LEU A 258 -11.14 8.67 -10.94
CA LEU A 258 -10.29 9.79 -10.53
C LEU A 258 -8.80 9.45 -10.55
N SER A 259 -8.44 8.19 -10.28
CA SER A 259 -7.04 7.78 -10.07
C SER A 259 -6.47 6.84 -11.13
N ARG A 260 -7.29 6.10 -11.88
CA ARG A 260 -6.84 5.10 -12.87
C ARG A 260 -5.87 5.59 -13.95
N ASN A 261 -5.78 6.91 -14.15
CA ASN A 261 -4.87 7.56 -15.11
C ASN A 261 -3.60 8.14 -14.45
N LYS A 262 -3.36 7.88 -13.15
CA LYS A 262 -2.21 8.40 -12.40
C LYS A 262 -1.09 7.38 -12.17
N PHE A 263 -1.30 6.15 -12.62
CA PHE A 263 -0.33 5.07 -12.51
C PHE A 263 -0.45 4.12 -13.69
N GLN A 264 0.53 3.22 -13.86
CA GLN A 264 0.65 2.32 -15.00
C GLN A 264 0.38 0.86 -14.64
N ARG A 265 0.81 0.38 -13.46
CA ARG A 265 0.70 -1.02 -13.02
C ARG A 265 0.30 -1.12 -11.56
N ALA A 266 -0.14 -2.31 -11.13
CA ALA A 266 -0.52 -2.57 -9.75
C ALA A 266 0.01 -3.91 -9.22
N ILE A 267 0.34 -3.94 -7.94
CA ILE A 267 0.73 -5.13 -7.16
C ILE A 267 -0.22 -5.22 -5.97
N LEU A 268 -0.90 -6.36 -5.82
CA LEU A 268 -1.95 -6.59 -4.83
C LEU A 268 -1.56 -7.75 -3.92
N GLN A 269 -1.14 -7.45 -2.68
CA GLN A 269 -0.73 -8.45 -1.70
C GLN A 269 -1.85 -8.67 -0.68
N SER A 270 -2.43 -9.87 -0.64
CA SER A 270 -3.36 -10.27 0.44
C SER A 270 -4.55 -9.30 0.62
N GLY A 271 -5.14 -8.80 -0.48
CA GLY A 271 -6.36 -7.97 -0.43
C GLY A 271 -6.84 -7.48 -1.81
N SER A 272 -8.15 -7.33 -1.99
CA SER A 272 -8.75 -6.84 -3.25
C SER A 272 -10.12 -6.19 -3.00
N ALA A 273 -10.57 -5.34 -3.92
CA ALA A 273 -11.77 -4.51 -3.75
C ALA A 273 -13.07 -5.31 -3.63
N ASN A 274 -13.10 -6.57 -4.06
CA ASN A 274 -14.25 -7.47 -3.96
C ASN A 274 -14.27 -8.33 -2.68
N THR A 275 -13.34 -8.13 -1.75
CA THR A 275 -13.50 -8.73 -0.42
C THR A 275 -14.61 -8.03 0.36
N ALA A 276 -15.31 -8.78 1.20
CA ALA A 276 -16.50 -8.28 1.90
C ALA A 276 -16.17 -7.12 2.85
N TRP A 277 -14.96 -7.08 3.41
CA TRP A 277 -14.48 -6.02 4.28
C TRP A 277 -13.82 -4.84 3.53
N ALA A 278 -13.86 -4.78 2.19
CA ALA A 278 -13.24 -3.68 1.43
C ALA A 278 -14.07 -2.39 1.43
N THR A 279 -15.40 -2.52 1.32
CA THR A 279 -16.30 -1.38 1.14
C THR A 279 -17.66 -1.65 1.79
N VAL A 280 -18.33 -0.60 2.26
CA VAL A 280 -19.74 -0.66 2.66
C VAL A 280 -20.60 0.30 1.82
N THR A 281 -21.93 0.18 1.91
CA THR A 281 -22.83 1.17 1.30
C THR A 281 -22.75 2.49 2.06
N LEU A 282 -23.14 3.59 1.40
CA LEU A 282 -23.19 4.90 2.05
C LEU A 282 -24.11 4.90 3.28
N ASP A 283 -25.26 4.19 3.18
CA ASP A 283 -26.23 4.08 4.27
C ASP A 283 -25.67 3.31 5.47
N GLU A 284 -24.95 2.21 5.24
CA GLU A 284 -24.30 1.45 6.31
C GLU A 284 -23.17 2.27 6.97
N GLY A 285 -22.35 2.96 6.16
CA GLY A 285 -21.33 3.88 6.68
C GLY A 285 -21.95 4.99 7.54
N ARG A 286 -23.09 5.55 7.11
CA ARG A 286 -23.83 6.55 7.87
C ARG A 286 -24.40 5.97 9.16
N ARG A 287 -25.00 4.79 9.11
CA ARG A 287 -25.55 4.09 10.29
C ARG A 287 -24.49 3.90 11.36
N ARG A 288 -23.31 3.36 10.99
CA ARG A 288 -22.16 3.18 11.90
C ARG A 288 -21.66 4.49 12.50
N SER A 289 -21.63 5.54 11.69
CA SER A 289 -21.19 6.88 12.13
C SER A 289 -22.16 7.50 13.14
N LEU A 290 -23.47 7.33 12.94
CA LEU A 290 -24.49 7.79 13.89
C LEU A 290 -24.51 6.94 15.17
N GLU A 291 -24.31 5.63 15.06
CA GLU A 291 -24.15 4.73 16.21
C GLU A 291 -22.97 5.17 17.09
N LEU A 292 -21.79 5.40 16.49
CA LEU A 292 -20.63 5.95 17.20
C LEU A 292 -20.98 7.28 17.88
N ALA A 293 -21.59 8.21 17.14
CA ALA A 293 -21.90 9.53 17.66
C ALA A 293 -22.86 9.48 18.86
N PHE A 294 -23.97 8.75 18.74
CA PHE A 294 -25.08 8.81 19.69
C PHE A 294 -24.93 7.81 20.83
N SER A 295 -24.45 6.61 20.56
CA SER A 295 -24.40 5.52 21.55
C SER A 295 -23.08 5.50 22.33
N TYR A 296 -21.98 5.98 21.76
CA TYR A 296 -20.65 5.87 22.36
C TYR A 296 -20.05 7.22 22.76
N LEU A 297 -20.24 8.27 21.95
CA LEU A 297 -19.59 9.56 22.16
C LEU A 297 -20.46 10.65 22.80
N GLY A 298 -21.73 10.32 23.11
CA GLY A 298 -22.64 11.24 23.79
C GLY A 298 -23.06 12.46 22.97
N CYS A 299 -22.94 12.41 21.64
CA CYS A 299 -23.54 13.43 20.78
C CYS A 299 -25.07 13.33 20.85
N LYS A 300 -25.73 14.49 20.82
CA LYS A 300 -27.20 14.55 20.84
C LYS A 300 -27.77 13.96 19.56
N GLU A 301 -28.73 13.04 19.69
CA GLU A 301 -29.50 12.51 18.57
C GLU A 301 -30.29 13.63 17.87
N THR A 302 -30.10 13.76 16.56
CA THR A 302 -30.68 14.81 15.71
C THR A 302 -30.55 14.44 14.23
N ASP A 303 -31.46 14.98 13.41
CA ASP A 303 -31.41 14.86 11.95
C ASP A 303 -30.47 15.91 11.29
N ASP A 304 -30.00 16.90 12.05
CA ASP A 304 -29.04 17.91 11.59
C ASP A 304 -27.61 17.34 11.56
N MET A 305 -27.16 16.91 10.39
CA MET A 305 -25.83 16.32 10.20
C MET A 305 -24.69 17.31 10.42
N ASP A 306 -24.91 18.61 10.29
CA ASP A 306 -23.90 19.61 10.62
C ASP A 306 -23.69 19.72 12.13
N ALA A 307 -24.78 19.66 12.90
CA ALA A 307 -24.70 19.59 14.37
C ALA A 307 -24.00 18.30 14.85
N VAL A 308 -24.28 17.15 14.22
CA VAL A 308 -23.58 15.88 14.51
C VAL A 308 -22.08 16.01 14.20
N ALA A 309 -21.74 16.53 13.02
CA ALA A 309 -20.35 16.75 12.62
C ALA A 309 -19.62 17.72 13.55
N GLU A 310 -20.29 18.79 14.01
CA GLU A 310 -19.72 19.74 14.97
C GLU A 310 -19.45 19.08 16.33
N CYS A 311 -20.36 18.25 16.82
CA CYS A 311 -20.14 17.46 18.03
C CYS A 311 -18.92 16.54 17.89
N LEU A 312 -18.88 15.72 16.84
CA LEU A 312 -17.78 14.78 16.57
C LEU A 312 -16.41 15.48 16.43
N ARG A 313 -16.38 16.71 15.88
CA ARG A 313 -15.14 17.51 15.79
C ARG A 313 -14.62 18.01 17.13
N LYS A 314 -15.48 18.10 18.15
CA LYS A 314 -15.10 18.48 19.53
C LYS A 314 -14.56 17.30 20.33
N ILE A 315 -14.86 16.07 19.92
CA ILE A 315 -14.33 14.85 20.55
C ILE A 315 -12.81 14.77 20.33
N GLY A 316 -12.07 14.37 21.37
CA GLY A 316 -10.63 14.13 21.26
C GLY A 316 -10.34 12.98 20.28
N PRO A 317 -9.28 13.06 19.45
CA PRO A 317 -8.99 12.02 18.47
C PRO A 317 -8.68 10.66 19.11
N GLN A 318 -8.17 10.63 20.34
CA GLN A 318 -7.98 9.40 21.11
C GLN A 318 -9.31 8.71 21.41
N THR A 319 -10.23 9.39 22.12
CA THR A 319 -11.57 8.86 22.44
C THR A 319 -12.33 8.43 21.20
N LEU A 320 -12.26 9.24 20.12
CA LEU A 320 -12.91 8.91 18.85
C LEU A 320 -12.44 7.58 18.26
N VAL A 321 -11.15 7.26 18.36
CA VAL A 321 -10.55 6.04 17.78
C VAL A 321 -10.67 4.85 18.75
N GLU A 322 -10.61 5.07 20.06
CA GLU A 322 -10.82 4.03 21.08
C GLU A 322 -12.26 3.49 21.04
N ASP A 323 -13.24 4.37 20.92
CA ASP A 323 -14.67 4.00 20.98
C ASP A 323 -15.26 3.62 19.60
N GLN A 324 -14.44 3.59 18.53
CA GLN A 324 -14.92 3.46 17.15
C GLN A 324 -15.50 2.07 16.81
N TRP A 325 -15.33 1.06 17.66
CA TRP A 325 -15.64 -0.35 17.39
C TRP A 325 -17.14 -0.67 17.46
N VAL A 326 -17.88 -0.16 16.47
CA VAL A 326 -19.34 -0.37 16.28
C VAL A 326 -19.68 -1.63 15.46
N SER A 327 -18.68 -2.30 14.90
CA SER A 327 -18.82 -3.59 14.19
C SER A 327 -18.34 -4.74 15.06
N ARG A 328 -18.88 -5.96 14.83
CA ARG A 328 -18.54 -7.16 15.60
C ARG A 328 -18.26 -8.35 14.69
N GLY A 329 -17.23 -9.12 15.04
CA GLY A 329 -16.87 -10.38 14.38
C GLY A 329 -15.59 -10.29 13.56
N VAL A 330 -15.09 -11.46 13.20
CA VAL A 330 -13.80 -11.62 12.51
C VAL A 330 -13.76 -10.83 11.21
N MET A 331 -12.68 -10.05 11.04
CA MET A 331 -12.46 -9.21 9.86
C MET A 331 -13.63 -8.26 9.54
N GLN A 332 -14.34 -7.77 10.56
CA GLN A 332 -15.32 -6.69 10.44
C GLN A 332 -14.77 -5.38 11.01
N PHE A 333 -14.18 -4.57 10.14
CA PHE A 333 -13.63 -3.28 10.54
C PHE A 333 -14.71 -2.20 10.64
N PRO A 334 -14.60 -1.25 11.59
CA PRO A 334 -15.68 -0.33 11.93
C PRO A 334 -15.94 0.72 10.85
N PHE A 335 -14.89 1.37 10.37
CA PHE A 335 -14.97 2.42 9.36
C PHE A 335 -14.18 2.00 8.12
N LEU A 336 -14.91 1.86 7.01
CA LEU A 336 -14.41 1.35 5.74
C LEU A 336 -14.69 2.37 4.63
N PRO A 337 -14.00 2.26 3.48
CA PRO A 337 -14.42 2.92 2.26
C PRO A 337 -15.92 2.73 1.96
N VAL A 338 -16.55 3.75 1.40
CA VAL A 338 -17.96 3.75 1.02
C VAL A 338 -18.13 3.93 -0.48
N ILE A 339 -19.21 3.36 -1.03
CA ILE A 339 -19.63 3.63 -2.42
C ILE A 339 -20.29 5.01 -2.44
N ASP A 340 -19.50 6.05 -2.72
CA ASP A 340 -19.87 7.47 -2.57
C ASP A 340 -20.43 8.12 -3.85
N GLY A 341 -20.41 7.39 -4.98
CA GLY A 341 -20.81 7.92 -6.29
C GLY A 341 -19.77 8.86 -6.92
N THR A 342 -18.63 9.08 -6.27
CA THR A 342 -17.58 10.02 -6.71
C THR A 342 -16.25 9.31 -6.91
N PHE A 343 -15.65 8.78 -5.84
CA PHE A 343 -14.46 7.94 -5.94
C PHE A 343 -14.82 6.56 -6.50
N LEU A 344 -15.92 5.96 -6.02
CA LEU A 344 -16.50 4.73 -6.53
C LEU A 344 -17.92 5.01 -7.05
N THR A 345 -18.15 4.83 -8.34
CA THR A 345 -19.44 5.10 -8.97
C THR A 345 -20.41 3.91 -8.90
N GLU A 346 -19.91 2.73 -8.54
CA GLU A 346 -20.67 1.48 -8.37
C GLU A 346 -19.93 0.53 -7.42
N SER A 347 -20.54 -0.61 -7.06
CA SER A 347 -19.87 -1.61 -6.22
C SER A 347 -18.70 -2.26 -6.96
N PRO A 348 -17.61 -2.64 -6.26
CA PRO A 348 -16.48 -3.32 -6.88
C PRO A 348 -16.86 -4.56 -7.69
N MET A 349 -17.79 -5.37 -7.18
CA MET A 349 -18.32 -6.54 -7.90
C MET A 349 -18.89 -6.17 -9.27
N LYS A 350 -19.73 -5.12 -9.34
CA LYS A 350 -20.30 -4.64 -10.61
C LYS A 350 -19.23 -4.11 -11.55
N SER A 351 -18.21 -3.41 -11.03
CA SER A 351 -17.09 -2.96 -11.85
C SER A 351 -16.30 -4.13 -12.44
N LEU A 352 -16.10 -5.22 -11.69
CA LEU A 352 -15.44 -6.43 -12.20
C LEU A 352 -16.29 -7.12 -13.29
N GLU A 353 -17.58 -7.33 -13.04
CA GLU A 353 -18.53 -7.93 -14.00
C GLU A 353 -18.58 -7.15 -15.32
N ARG A 354 -18.65 -5.82 -15.22
CA ARG A 354 -18.69 -4.91 -16.38
C ARG A 354 -17.32 -4.66 -17.01
N LYS A 355 -16.26 -5.20 -16.42
CA LYS A 355 -14.86 -4.94 -16.81
C LYS A 355 -14.52 -3.44 -16.81
N SER A 356 -15.16 -2.67 -15.93
CA SER A 356 -15.00 -1.23 -15.75
C SER A 356 -13.87 -0.94 -14.76
N PHE A 357 -12.65 -1.24 -15.18
CA PHE A 357 -11.44 -1.03 -14.39
C PHE A 357 -10.26 -0.66 -15.30
N LYS A 358 -9.18 -0.14 -14.71
CA LYS A 358 -7.95 0.15 -15.44
C LYS A 358 -7.41 -1.10 -16.12
N ARG A 359 -7.21 -0.99 -17.44
CA ARG A 359 -6.56 -2.00 -18.27
C ARG A 359 -5.05 -1.88 -18.09
N CYS A 360 -4.47 -2.73 -17.24
CA CYS A 360 -3.03 -2.82 -17.05
C CYS A 360 -2.60 -4.19 -16.49
N PRO A 361 -1.31 -4.54 -16.62
CA PRO A 361 -0.76 -5.69 -15.94
C PRO A 361 -0.89 -5.57 -14.41
N ILE A 362 -1.22 -6.69 -13.77
CA ILE A 362 -1.25 -6.81 -12.31
C ILE A 362 -0.41 -8.00 -11.84
N LEU A 363 0.23 -7.82 -10.69
CA LEU A 363 0.72 -8.93 -9.87
C LEU A 363 -0.17 -9.04 -8.65
N ILE A 364 -0.59 -10.25 -8.31
CA ILE A 364 -1.57 -10.49 -7.27
C ILE A 364 -1.24 -11.78 -6.51
N GLY A 365 -1.46 -11.84 -5.21
CA GLY A 365 -1.20 -13.08 -4.49
C GLY A 365 -1.68 -13.09 -3.05
N SER A 366 -1.59 -14.28 -2.45
CA SER A 366 -2.00 -14.58 -1.09
C SER A 366 -0.98 -15.47 -0.40
N ASN A 367 -1.06 -15.53 0.92
CA ASN A 367 -0.22 -16.38 1.76
C ASN A 367 -0.96 -17.67 2.13
N LYS A 368 -0.23 -18.64 2.68
CA LYS A 368 -0.80 -19.94 3.03
C LYS A 368 -1.79 -19.87 4.19
N ASN A 369 -1.47 -19.07 5.21
CA ASN A 369 -2.19 -19.01 6.48
C ASN A 369 -2.75 -17.60 6.75
N GLU A 370 -3.57 -17.13 5.82
CA GLU A 370 -4.19 -15.79 5.84
C GLU A 370 -5.16 -15.59 7.03
N GLY A 371 -5.76 -16.65 7.57
CA GLY A 371 -6.72 -16.56 8.67
C GLY A 371 -6.08 -16.57 10.06
N ALA A 372 -4.89 -17.15 10.18
CA ALA A 372 -4.20 -17.39 11.45
C ALA A 372 -4.01 -16.12 12.29
N TRP A 373 -3.70 -14.99 11.64
CA TRP A 373 -3.58 -13.70 12.31
C TRP A 373 -4.88 -13.26 12.95
N PHE A 374 -6.02 -13.45 12.30
CA PHE A 374 -7.29 -12.95 12.81
C PHE A 374 -7.87 -13.85 13.90
N ILE A 375 -7.74 -15.17 13.75
CA ILE A 375 -8.31 -16.11 14.73
C ILE A 375 -7.62 -16.04 16.09
N ILE A 376 -6.34 -15.66 16.18
CA ILE A 376 -5.66 -15.54 17.48
C ILE A 376 -6.14 -14.33 18.30
N TYR A 377 -6.65 -13.26 17.65
CA TYR A 377 -7.26 -12.13 18.35
C TYR A 377 -8.73 -12.38 18.73
N GLU A 378 -9.41 -13.28 18.01
CA GLU A 378 -10.83 -13.57 18.22
C GLU A 378 -11.05 -14.74 19.19
N LEU A 379 -10.30 -15.84 19.05
CA LEU A 379 -10.52 -17.11 19.77
C LEU A 379 -9.62 -17.26 21.00
N THR A 380 -9.58 -16.21 21.81
CA THR A 380 -8.64 -16.03 22.93
C THR A 380 -8.83 -17.05 24.06
N GLU A 381 -10.01 -17.67 24.14
CA GLU A 381 -10.32 -18.74 25.09
C GLU A 381 -9.60 -20.07 24.75
N PHE A 382 -9.30 -20.31 23.46
CA PHE A 382 -8.75 -21.58 22.98
C PHE A 382 -7.30 -21.47 22.48
N ILE A 383 -6.90 -20.27 22.04
CA ILE A 383 -5.61 -20.04 21.38
C ILE A 383 -4.94 -18.83 22.00
N SER A 384 -3.66 -18.98 22.34
CA SER A 384 -2.77 -17.91 22.78
C SER A 384 -1.38 -18.05 22.13
N LEU A 385 -0.43 -17.21 22.57
CA LEU A 385 0.97 -17.34 22.16
C LEU A 385 1.63 -18.61 22.71
N GLU A 386 1.16 -19.13 23.84
CA GLU A 386 1.79 -20.26 24.55
C GLU A 386 0.98 -21.55 24.43
N THR A 387 -0.34 -21.44 24.30
CA THR A 387 -1.26 -22.56 24.34
C THR A 387 -2.12 -22.61 23.08
N LYS A 388 -2.42 -23.83 22.64
CA LYS A 388 -3.46 -24.09 21.64
C LYS A 388 -4.26 -25.32 22.06
N SER A 389 -5.58 -25.20 22.01
CA SER A 389 -6.53 -26.30 22.02
C SER A 389 -7.48 -26.11 20.84
N MET A 390 -7.90 -27.20 20.21
CA MET A 390 -8.92 -27.18 19.17
C MET A 390 -9.51 -28.59 18.96
N SER A 391 -10.09 -29.14 20.03
CA SER A 391 -10.90 -30.35 19.96
C SER A 391 -12.06 -30.19 18.95
N ARG A 392 -12.72 -31.30 18.61
CA ARG A 392 -13.82 -31.25 17.65
C ARG A 392 -14.98 -30.35 18.09
N GLU A 393 -15.30 -30.34 19.38
CA GLU A 393 -16.34 -29.49 19.96
C GLU A 393 -15.97 -28.02 19.89
N GLU A 394 -14.73 -27.68 20.27
CA GLU A 394 -14.20 -26.32 20.20
C GLU A 394 -14.17 -25.82 18.74
N PHE A 395 -13.76 -26.66 17.79
CA PHE A 395 -13.79 -26.33 16.36
C PHE A 395 -15.19 -25.96 15.87
N ILE A 396 -16.20 -26.76 16.21
CA ILE A 396 -17.59 -26.49 15.83
C ILE A 396 -18.04 -25.18 16.47
N PHE A 397 -17.76 -24.97 17.76
CA PHE A 397 -18.08 -23.72 18.45
C PHE A 397 -17.41 -22.51 17.79
N SER A 398 -16.11 -22.59 17.50
CA SER A 398 -15.34 -21.53 16.84
C SER A 398 -15.86 -21.22 15.44
N MET A 399 -16.20 -22.23 14.64
CA MET A 399 -16.84 -22.01 13.33
C MET A 399 -18.16 -21.26 13.46
N ASN A 400 -19.00 -21.66 14.43
CA ASN A 400 -20.26 -20.96 14.71
C ASN A 400 -20.02 -19.50 15.10
N HIS A 401 -19.01 -19.24 15.94
CA HIS A 401 -18.67 -17.89 16.39
C HIS A 401 -18.13 -17.02 15.25
N LEU A 402 -17.14 -17.50 14.51
CA LEU A 402 -16.46 -16.76 13.43
C LEU A 402 -17.41 -16.43 12.27
N PHE A 403 -18.32 -17.35 11.94
CA PHE A 403 -19.26 -17.18 10.82
C PHE A 403 -20.67 -16.80 11.25
N PHE A 404 -20.87 -16.43 12.53
CA PHE A 404 -22.19 -16.06 13.07
C PHE A 404 -22.85 -14.94 12.26
N TYR A 405 -22.06 -13.95 11.85
CA TYR A 405 -22.53 -12.79 11.08
C TYR A 405 -22.40 -12.97 9.57
N TYR A 406 -22.13 -14.17 9.05
CA TYR A 406 -21.98 -14.40 7.61
C TYR A 406 -23.34 -14.38 6.87
N PRO A 407 -23.45 -13.74 5.67
CA PRO A 407 -22.47 -12.89 5.00
C PRO A 407 -22.55 -11.43 5.51
N GLN A 408 -21.62 -11.07 6.39
CA GLN A 408 -21.34 -9.74 6.99
C GLN A 408 -22.50 -8.82 7.42
N TYR A 409 -23.74 -9.31 7.56
CA TYR A 409 -24.84 -8.53 8.11
C TYR A 409 -25.74 -9.36 9.04
N PRO A 410 -26.10 -8.83 10.21
CA PRO A 410 -26.73 -9.56 11.32
C PRO A 410 -28.15 -10.07 11.06
N GLN A 411 -28.73 -9.78 9.88
CA GLN A 411 -30.13 -10.08 9.58
C GLN A 411 -30.34 -11.50 9.02
N VAL A 412 -29.27 -12.28 8.83
CA VAL A 412 -29.35 -13.61 8.22
C VAL A 412 -28.40 -14.58 8.94
N ASN A 413 -28.88 -15.22 10.00
CA ASN A 413 -28.23 -16.45 10.45
C ASN A 413 -28.73 -17.60 9.56
N ASN A 414 -27.92 -18.01 8.57
CA ASN A 414 -28.25 -19.15 7.73
C ASN A 414 -27.55 -20.41 8.24
N ARG A 415 -28.24 -21.16 9.11
CA ARG A 415 -27.74 -22.41 9.68
C ARG A 415 -27.29 -23.41 8.62
N PHE A 416 -27.99 -23.51 7.48
CA PHE A 416 -27.58 -24.41 6.39
C PHE A 416 -26.26 -23.99 5.77
N GLY A 417 -26.05 -22.69 5.59
CA GLY A 417 -24.76 -22.15 5.14
C GLY A 417 -23.64 -22.49 6.12
N LEU A 418 -23.88 -22.30 7.41
CA LEU A 418 -22.91 -22.59 8.47
C LEU A 418 -22.57 -24.08 8.56
N ASP A 419 -23.57 -24.95 8.56
CA ASP A 419 -23.39 -26.40 8.54
C ASP A 419 -22.58 -26.84 7.29
N ALA A 420 -22.79 -26.18 6.15
CA ALA A 420 -22.01 -26.43 4.94
C ALA A 420 -20.55 -25.98 5.06
N VAL A 421 -20.27 -24.85 5.72
CA VAL A 421 -18.89 -24.40 6.01
C VAL A 421 -18.19 -25.39 6.93
N ILE A 422 -18.85 -25.79 8.03
CA ILE A 422 -18.33 -26.81 8.96
C ILE A 422 -18.04 -28.10 8.21
N PHE A 423 -18.98 -28.58 7.40
CA PHE A 423 -18.81 -29.78 6.59
C PHE A 423 -17.61 -29.66 5.64
N HIS A 424 -17.51 -28.58 4.88
CA HIS A 424 -16.48 -28.41 3.85
C HIS A 424 -15.06 -28.40 4.41
N TYR A 425 -14.87 -27.84 5.61
CA TYR A 425 -13.57 -27.70 6.26
C TYR A 425 -13.26 -28.80 7.30
N SER A 426 -14.17 -29.75 7.53
CA SER A 426 -13.94 -30.85 8.47
C SER A 426 -13.00 -31.92 7.91
N ASN A 427 -12.00 -32.32 8.70
CA ASN A 427 -11.22 -33.52 8.43
C ASN A 427 -12.01 -34.77 8.87
N PHE A 428 -12.72 -35.42 7.95
CA PHE A 428 -13.50 -36.62 8.29
C PHE A 428 -12.65 -37.89 8.47
N LEU A 429 -11.37 -37.87 8.08
CA LEU A 429 -10.46 -39.01 8.32
C LEU A 429 -10.01 -39.06 9.77
N ASP A 430 -9.81 -37.89 10.38
CA ASP A 430 -9.47 -37.76 11.79
C ASP A 430 -10.11 -36.48 12.38
N PRO A 431 -11.38 -36.54 12.81
CA PRO A 431 -12.11 -35.36 13.31
C PRO A 431 -11.57 -34.81 14.63
N GLU A 432 -10.84 -35.62 15.39
CA GLU A 432 -10.30 -35.25 16.71
C GLU A 432 -8.88 -34.67 16.62
N ASP A 433 -8.27 -34.63 15.43
CA ASP A 433 -6.95 -34.03 15.25
C ASP A 433 -7.00 -32.51 15.44
N VAL A 434 -6.43 -32.08 16.57
CA VAL A 434 -6.39 -30.67 17.02
C VAL A 434 -5.72 -29.77 15.98
N ASP A 435 -4.67 -30.25 15.32
CA ASP A 435 -3.90 -29.46 14.36
C ASP A 435 -4.68 -29.28 13.05
N SER A 436 -5.35 -30.32 12.56
CA SER A 436 -6.26 -30.24 11.42
C SER A 436 -7.41 -29.28 11.69
N ASN A 437 -8.04 -29.36 12.87
CA ASN A 437 -9.15 -28.47 13.23
C ASN A 437 -8.71 -27.00 13.28
N LEU A 438 -7.52 -26.72 13.83
CA LEU A 438 -6.99 -25.37 13.87
C LEU A 438 -6.65 -24.83 12.46
N HIS A 439 -5.99 -25.64 11.63
CA HIS A 439 -5.71 -25.26 10.23
C HIS A 439 -6.99 -25.09 9.40
N ALA A 440 -8.05 -25.82 9.73
CA ALA A 440 -9.35 -25.70 9.09
C ALA A 440 -10.01 -24.34 9.41
N LEU A 441 -9.88 -23.83 10.64
CA LEU A 441 -10.35 -22.48 11.00
C LEU A 441 -9.57 -21.39 10.25
N ASP A 442 -8.24 -21.48 10.26
CA ASP A 442 -7.36 -20.58 9.48
C ASP A 442 -7.76 -20.58 8.00
N SER A 443 -7.91 -21.77 7.40
CA SER A 443 -8.29 -21.88 6.00
C SER A 443 -9.69 -21.34 5.73
N ALA A 444 -10.68 -21.58 6.59
CA ALA A 444 -12.03 -21.06 6.38
C ALA A 444 -12.07 -19.52 6.40
N VAL A 445 -11.41 -18.90 7.38
CA VAL A 445 -11.33 -17.43 7.50
C VAL A 445 -10.52 -16.85 6.34
N GLY A 446 -9.32 -17.37 6.10
CA GLY A 446 -8.42 -16.88 5.05
C GLY A 446 -9.00 -17.06 3.65
N ASP A 447 -9.66 -18.17 3.38
CA ASP A 447 -10.26 -18.44 2.07
C ASP A 447 -11.42 -17.49 1.78
N ASN A 448 -12.33 -17.31 2.75
CA ASN A 448 -13.49 -16.45 2.60
C ASN A 448 -13.10 -14.97 2.40
N HIS A 449 -12.20 -14.48 3.25
CA HIS A 449 -11.92 -13.04 3.35
C HIS A 449 -10.73 -12.56 2.51
N LEU A 450 -9.85 -13.45 2.05
CA LEU A 450 -8.60 -13.05 1.40
C LEU A 450 -8.33 -13.83 0.11
N VAL A 451 -8.07 -15.14 0.19
CA VAL A 451 -7.61 -15.96 -0.95
C VAL A 451 -8.63 -15.99 -2.09
N CYS A 452 -9.89 -16.31 -1.79
CA CYS A 452 -10.89 -16.46 -2.84
C CYS A 452 -11.35 -15.15 -3.49
N PRO A 453 -11.54 -14.03 -2.76
CA PRO A 453 -11.74 -12.74 -3.41
C PRO A 453 -10.56 -12.35 -4.32
N LEU A 454 -9.32 -12.59 -3.91
CA LEU A 454 -8.13 -12.34 -4.75
C LEU A 454 -8.13 -13.18 -6.03
N ASN A 455 -8.42 -14.48 -5.93
CA ASN A 455 -8.55 -15.36 -7.09
C ASN A 455 -9.64 -14.86 -8.07
N GLU A 456 -10.77 -14.38 -7.54
CA GLU A 456 -11.86 -13.82 -8.33
C GLU A 456 -11.44 -12.52 -9.04
N PHE A 457 -10.72 -11.64 -8.35
CA PHE A 457 -10.18 -10.40 -8.94
C PHE A 457 -9.17 -10.72 -10.06
N ALA A 458 -8.25 -11.66 -9.81
CA ALA A 458 -7.29 -12.15 -10.79
C ALA A 458 -7.99 -12.73 -12.02
N HIS A 459 -9.02 -13.56 -11.80
CA HIS A 459 -9.82 -14.15 -12.86
C HIS A 459 -10.57 -13.10 -13.69
N ALA A 460 -11.14 -12.07 -13.04
CA ALA A 460 -11.82 -10.99 -13.74
C ALA A 460 -10.87 -10.21 -14.66
N TYR A 461 -9.66 -9.88 -14.20
CA TYR A 461 -8.62 -9.23 -15.00
C TYR A 461 -8.16 -10.11 -16.18
N ALA A 462 -7.84 -11.38 -15.91
CA ALA A 462 -7.41 -12.33 -16.93
C ALA A 462 -8.50 -12.55 -17.99
N SER A 463 -9.76 -12.67 -17.57
CA SER A 463 -10.93 -12.82 -18.46
C SER A 463 -11.24 -11.54 -19.24
N ALA A 464 -10.66 -10.42 -18.81
CA ALA A 464 -10.70 -9.18 -19.55
C ALA A 464 -9.63 -9.14 -20.65
N GLY A 465 -8.60 -10.01 -20.61
CA GLY A 465 -7.46 -10.05 -21.53
C GLY A 465 -6.23 -9.28 -21.03
N GLU A 466 -6.17 -8.96 -19.74
CA GLU A 466 -4.98 -8.34 -19.14
C GLU A 466 -3.95 -9.37 -18.70
N ASN A 467 -2.69 -8.96 -18.63
CA ASN A 467 -1.62 -9.78 -18.09
C ASN A 467 -1.74 -9.85 -16.57
N VAL A 468 -1.94 -11.06 -16.05
CA VAL A 468 -2.06 -11.32 -14.61
C VAL A 468 -0.95 -12.28 -14.21
N TYR A 469 -0.22 -11.93 -13.15
CA TYR A 469 0.81 -12.76 -12.56
C TYR A 469 0.40 -13.08 -11.13
N MET A 470 0.18 -14.36 -10.84
CA MET A 470 -0.30 -14.77 -9.53
C MET A 470 0.79 -15.47 -8.72
N TYR A 471 0.88 -15.17 -7.41
CA TYR A 471 1.69 -15.94 -6.48
C TYR A 471 0.88 -16.53 -5.32
N TYR A 472 1.47 -17.56 -4.71
CA TYR A 472 1.03 -18.11 -3.44
C TYR A 472 2.25 -18.30 -2.54
N LEU A 473 2.33 -17.52 -1.46
CA LEU A 473 3.45 -17.59 -0.53
C LEU A 473 3.22 -18.73 0.47
N THR A 474 4.20 -19.63 0.60
CA THR A 474 4.12 -20.77 1.53
C THR A 474 5.31 -20.83 2.49
N GLN A 475 6.20 -19.85 2.44
CA GLN A 475 7.40 -19.80 3.27
C GLN A 475 7.14 -19.17 4.62
N ARG A 476 7.37 -19.94 5.68
CA ARG A 476 7.53 -19.38 7.02
C ARG A 476 8.99 -18.95 7.26
N TYR A 477 9.22 -17.70 7.65
CA TYR A 477 10.56 -17.22 7.99
C TYR A 477 11.10 -17.87 9.27
N SER A 478 12.41 -18.08 9.31
CA SER A 478 13.11 -18.59 10.52
C SER A 478 13.08 -17.60 11.68
N THR A 479 12.94 -16.31 11.39
CA THR A 479 12.84 -15.21 12.36
C THR A 479 11.40 -14.88 12.74
N ASN A 480 10.41 -15.61 12.22
CA ASN A 480 9.00 -15.33 12.51
C ASN A 480 8.73 -15.56 14.02
N PRO A 481 8.33 -14.51 14.77
CA PRO A 481 8.18 -14.56 16.22
C PRO A 481 6.88 -15.26 16.67
N TRP A 482 5.93 -15.47 15.76
CA TRP A 482 4.63 -16.07 16.07
C TRP A 482 4.75 -17.56 16.38
N PRO A 483 3.78 -18.19 17.05
CA PRO A 483 3.77 -19.63 17.24
C PRO A 483 3.90 -20.44 15.93
N PRO A 484 4.56 -21.61 15.92
CA PRO A 484 4.76 -22.41 14.72
C PRO A 484 3.48 -22.80 13.97
N TRP A 485 2.38 -23.02 14.69
CA TRP A 485 1.10 -23.41 14.11
C TRP A 485 0.52 -22.35 13.16
N MET A 486 0.90 -21.08 13.33
CA MET A 486 0.42 -19.98 12.49
C MET A 486 1.00 -20.00 11.08
N GLY A 487 2.05 -20.80 10.84
CA GLY A 487 2.62 -20.96 9.50
C GLY A 487 3.12 -19.63 8.92
N ASP A 488 2.72 -19.34 7.68
CA ASP A 488 3.02 -18.10 6.95
C ASP A 488 1.79 -17.18 6.95
N VAL A 489 1.80 -16.20 7.86
CA VAL A 489 0.65 -15.36 8.21
C VAL A 489 0.42 -14.25 7.17
N SER A 490 -0.79 -13.68 7.11
CA SER A 490 -1.19 -12.66 6.13
C SER A 490 -0.16 -11.53 5.90
N ASN A 491 0.47 -11.06 6.97
CA ASN A 491 1.33 -9.88 6.91
C ASN A 491 2.78 -10.20 6.50
N SER A 492 3.15 -11.48 6.37
CA SER A 492 4.49 -11.95 6.03
C SER A 492 4.93 -11.59 4.61
N SER A 493 4.00 -11.30 3.68
CA SER A 493 4.35 -10.94 2.30
C SER A 493 5.02 -9.56 2.17
N SER A 494 4.82 -8.67 3.16
CA SER A 494 5.48 -7.36 3.21
C SER A 494 7.00 -7.49 3.34
N ASP A 495 7.48 -8.53 4.04
CA ASP A 495 8.92 -8.79 4.24
C ASP A 495 9.60 -9.18 2.92
N ILE A 496 8.97 -10.03 2.09
CA ILE A 496 9.56 -10.45 0.80
C ILE A 496 9.61 -9.32 -0.22
N LEU A 497 8.55 -8.51 -0.34
CA LEU A 497 8.46 -7.53 -1.44
C LEU A 497 9.16 -6.19 -1.13
N ILE A 498 9.44 -5.90 0.15
CA ILE A 498 10.10 -4.65 0.57
C ILE A 498 11.56 -4.87 1.01
N ASP A 499 11.87 -5.95 1.75
CA ASP A 499 13.22 -6.19 2.30
C ASP A 499 14.08 -7.16 1.46
N ASP A 500 13.49 -8.19 0.83
CA ASP A 500 14.23 -9.25 0.08
C ASP A 500 14.21 -9.11 -1.47
N GLY A 501 13.77 -7.95 -1.97
CA GLY A 501 13.92 -7.58 -3.37
C GLY A 501 12.68 -7.84 -4.25
N PRO A 502 12.53 -7.11 -5.36
CA PRO A 502 11.30 -7.03 -6.11
C PRO A 502 11.19 -8.23 -7.01
N VAL A 503 9.97 -8.71 -7.07
CA VAL A 503 9.47 -9.45 -8.21
C VAL A 503 9.45 -8.48 -9.41
N CYS A 504 10.58 -8.33 -10.11
CA CYS A 504 10.72 -7.48 -11.30
C CYS A 504 10.25 -8.20 -12.57
N PHE A 505 9.19 -7.68 -13.20
CA PHE A 505 8.58 -8.25 -14.41
C PHE A 505 9.53 -8.34 -15.60
N GLU A 506 9.29 -9.28 -16.51
CA GLU A 506 9.85 -9.20 -17.85
C GLU A 506 9.09 -8.14 -18.68
N ASN A 507 9.84 -7.26 -19.37
CA ASN A 507 9.41 -5.94 -19.91
C ASN A 507 9.19 -4.82 -18.87
N ASP A 508 9.74 -4.95 -17.67
CA ASP A 508 9.89 -3.85 -16.72
C ASP A 508 11.00 -2.86 -17.18
N PRO A 509 10.70 -1.56 -17.38
CA PRO A 509 11.72 -0.55 -17.62
C PRO A 509 12.67 -0.30 -16.42
N ASN A 510 12.41 -0.90 -15.25
CA ASN A 510 13.31 -0.94 -14.09
C ASN A 510 14.36 -2.04 -14.14
N ARG A 511 14.49 -2.72 -15.28
CA ARG A 511 15.40 -3.85 -15.43
C ARG A 511 16.87 -3.40 -15.31
N ILE A 512 17.60 -4.05 -14.41
CA ILE A 512 19.07 -4.06 -14.39
C ILE A 512 19.56 -5.13 -15.37
N PRO A 513 20.56 -4.85 -16.23
CA PRO A 513 21.26 -5.89 -16.97
C PRO A 513 21.95 -6.87 -16.01
N GLY A 514 21.46 -8.10 -15.92
CA GLY A 514 22.07 -9.18 -15.11
C GLY A 514 21.34 -9.55 -13.81
N ALA A 515 20.21 -8.90 -13.46
CA ALA A 515 19.29 -9.48 -12.50
C ALA A 515 18.65 -10.74 -13.09
N HIS A 516 18.60 -11.85 -12.34
CA HIS A 516 17.91 -13.08 -12.75
C HIS A 516 16.49 -12.71 -13.17
N SER A 517 16.22 -12.87 -14.46
CA SER A 517 14.99 -12.40 -15.05
C SER A 517 13.82 -13.27 -14.63
N LEU A 518 12.68 -12.64 -14.38
CA LEU A 518 11.40 -13.32 -14.20
C LEU A 518 10.75 -13.66 -15.54
N ASP A 519 11.52 -14.21 -16.49
CA ASP A 519 10.97 -14.85 -17.70
C ASP A 519 10.07 -16.06 -17.34
N GLU A 520 10.00 -16.47 -16.06
CA GLU A 520 9.38 -17.72 -15.60
C GLU A 520 8.10 -17.56 -14.77
N TRP A 521 7.59 -16.34 -14.55
CA TRP A 521 6.27 -16.22 -13.91
C TRP A 521 5.17 -16.67 -14.87
N PRO A 522 4.41 -17.71 -14.53
CA PRO A 522 3.38 -18.21 -15.41
C PRO A 522 2.29 -17.16 -15.58
N LEU A 523 1.80 -17.00 -16.81
CA LEU A 523 0.67 -16.12 -17.08
C LEU A 523 -0.59 -16.75 -16.48
N HIS A 524 -1.22 -16.03 -15.56
CA HIS A 524 -2.49 -16.46 -14.98
C HIS A 524 -3.62 -16.23 -16.00
N THR A 525 -3.99 -17.29 -16.73
CA THR A 525 -5.09 -17.26 -17.70
C THR A 525 -6.40 -17.74 -17.09
N PRO A 526 -7.58 -17.39 -17.65
CA PRO A 526 -8.86 -17.88 -17.14
C PRO A 526 -8.98 -19.40 -17.08
N GLN A 527 -8.34 -20.11 -18.03
CA GLN A 527 -8.36 -21.57 -18.10
C GLN A 527 -7.21 -22.20 -17.30
N GLY A 528 -5.98 -21.70 -17.46
CA GLY A 528 -4.79 -22.26 -16.82
C GLY A 528 -4.76 -21.98 -15.31
N ARG A 529 -5.20 -20.78 -14.91
CA ARG A 529 -5.19 -20.28 -13.52
C ARG A 529 -3.84 -20.44 -12.85
N GLU A 530 -2.74 -20.37 -13.58
CA GLU A 530 -1.43 -20.71 -13.06
C GLU A 530 -0.95 -19.68 -12.03
N TYR A 531 -0.22 -20.14 -11.01
CA TYR A 531 0.42 -19.28 -10.02
C TYR A 531 1.81 -19.80 -9.70
N LEU A 532 2.68 -18.90 -9.25
CA LEU A 532 3.99 -19.26 -8.73
C LEU A 532 3.92 -19.48 -7.22
N GLU A 533 4.31 -20.66 -6.75
CA GLU A 533 4.51 -20.92 -5.32
C GLU A 533 5.85 -20.33 -4.87
N ILE A 534 5.81 -19.38 -3.95
CA ILE A 534 7.01 -18.73 -3.41
C ILE A 534 7.41 -19.46 -2.12
N ASN A 535 8.54 -20.17 -2.15
CA ASN A 535 9.17 -20.74 -0.97
C ASN A 535 10.69 -20.93 -1.11
N THR A 536 11.36 -21.33 -0.04
CA THR A 536 12.82 -21.60 -0.05
C THR A 536 13.22 -22.75 -0.99
N LYS A 537 12.29 -23.65 -1.36
CA LYS A 537 12.56 -24.64 -2.41
C LYS A 537 12.60 -23.95 -3.77
N TYR A 538 11.68 -23.04 -4.08
CA TYR A 538 11.71 -22.27 -5.34
C TYR A 538 13.06 -21.55 -5.56
N LEU A 539 13.62 -20.93 -4.52
CA LEU A 539 14.92 -20.23 -4.61
C LEU A 539 16.10 -21.18 -4.86
N ASN A 540 15.98 -22.46 -4.51
CA ASN A 540 17.05 -23.46 -4.58
C ASN A 540 16.78 -24.57 -5.62
N GLU A 541 15.64 -24.57 -6.31
CA GLU A 541 15.23 -25.63 -7.23
C GLU A 541 15.83 -25.37 -8.63
N PRO A 542 16.57 -26.33 -9.21
CA PRO A 542 17.14 -26.18 -10.54
C PRO A 542 16.10 -26.23 -11.68
N ASP A 543 14.89 -26.75 -11.41
CA ASP A 543 13.75 -26.77 -12.34
C ASP A 543 12.57 -26.01 -11.74
N LYS A 544 12.47 -24.73 -12.10
CA LYS A 544 11.44 -23.82 -11.59
C LYS A 544 10.01 -24.14 -12.05
N SER A 545 9.83 -25.01 -13.04
CA SER A 545 8.49 -25.45 -13.48
C SER A 545 7.73 -26.19 -12.38
N LYS A 546 8.43 -26.81 -11.42
CA LYS A 546 7.83 -27.50 -10.27
C LYS A 546 7.20 -26.57 -9.25
N ALA A 547 7.47 -25.26 -9.31
CA ALA A 547 6.85 -24.27 -8.45
C ALA A 547 5.56 -23.69 -9.04
N ILE A 548 5.15 -24.12 -10.24
CA ILE A 548 3.92 -23.65 -10.88
C ILE A 548 2.74 -24.49 -10.40
N GLY A 549 1.83 -23.85 -9.66
CA GLY A 549 0.55 -24.41 -9.26
C GLY A 549 -0.60 -23.92 -10.15
N ARG A 550 -1.82 -24.38 -9.87
CA ARG A 550 -3.05 -23.92 -10.54
C ARG A 550 -4.11 -23.48 -9.53
N GLY A 551 -4.36 -22.17 -9.52
CA GLY A 551 -5.36 -21.41 -8.76
C GLY A 551 -5.41 -21.82 -7.30
N PRO A 552 -4.64 -21.20 -6.40
CA PRO A 552 -4.52 -21.72 -5.05
C PRO A 552 -5.90 -21.92 -4.41
N LYS A 553 -6.14 -23.11 -3.85
CA LYS A 553 -7.40 -23.51 -3.19
C LYS A 553 -8.66 -23.41 -4.08
N ALA A 554 -8.55 -23.72 -5.38
CA ALA A 554 -9.69 -23.66 -6.32
C ALA A 554 -10.98 -24.35 -5.84
N LYS A 555 -10.89 -25.53 -5.20
CA LYS A 555 -12.05 -26.23 -4.62
C LYS A 555 -12.75 -25.38 -3.54
N ASN A 556 -11.99 -24.77 -2.64
CA ASN A 556 -12.53 -23.95 -1.56
C ASN A 556 -13.13 -22.66 -2.11
N CYS A 557 -12.51 -22.07 -3.13
CA CYS A 557 -13.06 -20.88 -3.76
C CYS A 557 -14.34 -21.16 -4.56
N ALA A 558 -14.45 -22.31 -5.22
CA ALA A 558 -15.72 -22.73 -5.81
C ALA A 558 -16.81 -22.95 -4.75
N PHE A 559 -16.45 -23.49 -3.58
CA PHE A 559 -17.38 -23.59 -2.46
C PHE A 559 -17.90 -22.21 -2.02
N TRP A 560 -17.01 -21.26 -1.74
CA TRP A 560 -17.39 -19.92 -1.28
C TRP A 560 -18.12 -19.07 -2.32
N ARG A 561 -17.78 -19.22 -3.60
CA ARG A 561 -18.25 -18.31 -4.68
C ARG A 561 -19.39 -18.88 -5.50
N GLU A 562 -19.51 -20.21 -5.60
CA GLU A 562 -20.55 -20.83 -6.44
C GLU A 562 -21.56 -21.65 -5.64
N TYR A 563 -21.11 -22.47 -4.70
CA TYR A 563 -21.99 -23.37 -3.95
C TYR A 563 -22.72 -22.65 -2.81
N LEU A 564 -21.97 -22.03 -1.91
CA LEU A 564 -22.52 -21.46 -0.68
C LEU A 564 -23.51 -20.32 -0.95
N PRO A 565 -23.29 -19.38 -1.89
CA PRO A 565 -24.27 -18.34 -2.19
C PRO A 565 -25.59 -18.89 -2.73
N LYS A 566 -25.56 -19.96 -3.53
CA LYS A 566 -26.77 -20.64 -4.04
C LYS A 566 -27.52 -21.37 -2.93
N LEU A 567 -26.79 -22.05 -2.04
CA LEU A 567 -27.37 -22.71 -0.88
C LEU A 567 -28.07 -21.69 0.01
N VAL A 568 -27.35 -20.62 0.39
CA VAL A 568 -27.88 -19.55 1.25
C VAL A 568 -29.09 -18.88 0.60
N GLY A 569 -29.01 -18.55 -0.69
CA GLY A 569 -30.13 -17.96 -1.43
C GLY A 569 -31.36 -18.88 -1.54
N GLY A 570 -31.15 -20.20 -1.59
CA GLY A 570 -32.23 -21.19 -1.66
C GLY A 570 -32.86 -21.55 -0.30
N THR A 571 -32.13 -21.40 0.80
CA THR A 571 -32.59 -21.78 2.15
C THR A 571 -33.03 -20.60 3.02
N CYS A 572 -32.92 -19.38 2.51
CA CYS A 572 -33.25 -18.21 3.30
C CYS A 572 -34.70 -17.77 3.10
N GLU A 573 -35.56 -18.09 4.06
CA GLU A 573 -36.98 -17.71 4.05
C GLU A 573 -37.23 -16.19 4.18
N TYR A 574 -36.22 -15.41 4.63
CA TYR A 574 -36.32 -13.95 4.86
C TYR A 574 -35.12 -13.13 4.35
N CYS A 575 -34.24 -13.69 3.52
CA CYS A 575 -33.13 -12.92 2.95
C CYS A 575 -33.66 -12.01 1.85
N VAL A 576 -33.74 -10.73 2.15
CA VAL A 576 -33.89 -9.71 1.12
C VAL A 576 -32.69 -9.84 0.18
N THR A 577 -32.99 -10.06 -1.10
CA THR A 577 -32.04 -10.24 -2.21
C THR A 577 -30.99 -9.13 -2.24
N TRP A 578 -29.77 -9.44 -1.82
CA TRP A 578 -28.56 -8.71 -2.16
C TRP A 578 -27.55 -9.70 -2.74
N LEU A 579 -27.75 -10.01 -4.03
CA LEU A 579 -26.70 -10.47 -4.93
C LEU A 579 -26.21 -9.26 -5.72
#